data_AF-A0A7J8W4D0-F1
#
_entry.id   AF-A0A7J8W4D0-F1
#
_cell.length_a   1.000
_cell.length_b   1.000
_cell.length_c   1.000
_cell.angle_alpha   90.00
_cell.angle_beta   90.00
_cell.angle_gamma   90.00
#
_symmetry.space_group_name_H-M   'P 1'
#
loop_
_entity.id
_entity.type
_entity.pdbx_description
1 polymer ?
#
loop_
_entity_poly.entity_id
_entity_poly.type
_entity_poly.pdbx_seq_one_letter_code
_entity_poly.pdbx_strand_id
1 'polypeptide(L)'
;MIRKKVKLAYITNDSSRKANYKKRKKGLMRKMSELSTLCGIGACAIMYSPYESRPEVWPSRTGFQQVLSKFKMIPEMEERKNLVNQESFLSQRTVKVVEQLRKD
;
A
#
# COMPACT_ATOMS: atom_id res chain seq x y z
N MET A 1 3.17 -8.60 26.63
CA MET A 1 4.28 -8.74 25.67
C MET A 1 4.71 -7.36 25.18
N ILE A 2 6.00 -7.02 25.29
CA ILE A 2 6.54 -5.77 24.74
C ILE A 2 6.51 -5.85 23.21
N ARG A 3 5.86 -4.87 22.58
CA ARG A 3 5.69 -4.82 21.12
C ARG A 3 7.02 -4.39 20.48
N LYS A 4 7.78 -5.35 19.93
CA LYS A 4 9.03 -5.06 19.22
C LYS A 4 8.76 -4.20 17.98
N LYS A 5 9.64 -3.22 17.72
CA LYS A 5 9.61 -2.40 16.51
C LYS A 5 9.68 -3.30 15.27
N VAL A 6 8.78 -3.07 14.33
CA VAL A 6 8.71 -3.84 13.07
C VAL A 6 9.89 -3.46 12.17
N LYS A 7 10.65 -4.46 11.73
CA LYS A 7 11.64 -4.29 10.65
C LYS A 7 10.91 -4.29 9.30
N LEU A 8 11.11 -3.27 8.48
CA LEU A 8 10.53 -3.16 7.12
C LEU A 8 11.43 -3.90 6.13
N ALA A 9 11.52 -5.22 6.26
CA ALA A 9 12.28 -6.10 5.38
C ALA A 9 11.42 -7.31 4.99
N TYR A 10 11.85 -8.04 3.96
CA TYR A 10 11.20 -9.28 3.57
C TYR A 10 11.26 -10.31 4.71
N ILE A 11 10.11 -10.89 5.07
CA ILE A 11 10.02 -11.93 6.11
C ILE A 11 10.35 -13.26 5.44
N THR A 12 11.49 -13.86 5.74
CA THR A 12 11.94 -15.11 5.09
C THR A 12 11.10 -16.33 5.48
N ASN A 13 10.71 -16.45 6.75
CA ASN A 13 9.87 -17.53 7.24
C ASN A 13 8.45 -17.45 6.64
N ASP A 14 8.07 -18.46 5.86
CA ASP A 14 6.83 -18.47 5.08
C ASP A 14 5.56 -18.41 5.95
N SER A 15 5.47 -19.25 6.98
CA SER A 15 4.29 -19.28 7.86
C SER A 15 4.08 -17.94 8.57
N SER A 16 5.18 -17.33 9.04
CA SER A 16 5.17 -15.99 9.65
C SER A 16 4.77 -14.93 8.63
N ARG A 17 5.30 -14.99 7.42
CA ARG A 17 4.98 -14.07 6.31
C ARG A 17 3.50 -14.16 5.93
N LYS A 18 2.94 -15.38 5.82
CA LYS A 18 1.51 -15.63 5.52
C LYS A 18 0.59 -15.11 6.63
N ALA A 19 0.93 -15.36 7.89
CA ALA A 19 0.16 -14.84 9.03
C ALA A 19 0.17 -13.31 9.10
N ASN A 20 1.34 -12.69 8.87
CA ASN A 20 1.47 -11.23 8.79
C ASN A 20 0.71 -10.65 7.60
N TYR A 21 0.78 -11.28 6.42
CA TYR A 21 0.04 -10.88 5.23
C TYR A 21 -1.47 -10.80 5.52
N LYS A 22 -2.06 -11.86 6.08
CA LYS A 22 -3.50 -11.88 6.42
C LYS A 22 -3.90 -10.75 7.38
N LYS A 23 -3.11 -10.52 8.44
CA LYS A 23 -3.37 -9.46 9.42
C LYS A 23 -3.24 -8.06 8.80
N ARG A 24 -2.18 -7.81 8.04
CA ARG A 24 -1.92 -6.51 7.41
C ARG A 24 -2.89 -6.23 6.27
N LYS A 25 -3.26 -7.22 5.46
CA LYS A 25 -4.31 -7.12 4.43
C LYS A 25 -5.61 -6.60 5.05
N LYS A 26 -6.10 -7.25 6.10
CA LYS A 26 -7.33 -6.84 6.80
C LYS A 26 -7.22 -5.41 7.34
N GLY A 27 -6.08 -5.06 7.96
CA GLY A 27 -5.84 -3.71 8.47
C GLY A 27 -5.81 -2.64 7.38
N LEU A 28 -5.15 -2.93 6.25
CA LEU A 28 -5.08 -2.02 5.10
C LEU A 28 -6.46 -1.78 4.51
N MET A 29 -7.25 -2.82 4.26
CA MET A 29 -8.60 -2.68 3.68
C MET A 29 -9.53 -1.88 4.61
N ARG A 30 -9.41 -2.10 5.93
CA ARG A 30 -10.14 -1.28 6.91
C ARG A 30 -9.72 0.20 6.83
N LYS A 31 -8.42 0.49 6.77
CA LYS A 31 -7.91 1.87 6.68
C LYS A 31 -8.31 2.54 5.37
N MET A 32 -8.32 1.81 4.26
CA MET A 32 -8.83 2.29 2.97
C MET A 32 -10.30 2.67 3.05
N SER A 33 -11.13 1.83 3.68
CA SER A 33 -12.54 2.14 3.90
C SER A 33 -12.72 3.37 4.78
N GLU A 34 -12.01 3.44 5.92
CA GLU A 34 -12.06 4.60 6.82
C GLU A 34 -11.65 5.89 6.09
N LEU A 35 -10.57 5.86 5.32
CA LEU A 35 -10.10 7.02 4.55
C LEU A 35 -11.12 7.46 3.49
N SER A 36 -11.64 6.51 2.72
CA SER A 36 -12.64 6.80 1.68
C SER A 36 -13.91 7.41 2.28
N THR A 37 -14.39 6.87 3.40
CA THR A 37 -15.58 7.37 4.09
C THR A 37 -15.35 8.73 4.74
N LEU A 38 -14.26 8.89 5.50
CA LEU A 38 -14.02 10.12 6.28
C LEU A 38 -13.66 11.32 5.40
N CYS A 39 -12.96 11.08 4.28
CA CYS A 39 -12.53 12.15 3.39
C CYS A 39 -13.43 12.31 2.16
N GLY A 40 -14.45 11.46 1.97
CA GLY A 40 -15.32 11.51 0.80
C GLY A 40 -14.60 11.26 -0.53
N ILE A 41 -13.49 10.52 -0.52
CA ILE A 41 -12.67 10.29 -1.72
C ILE A 41 -12.96 8.93 -2.36
N GLY A 42 -12.87 8.87 -3.69
CA GLY A 42 -12.82 7.61 -4.43
C GLY A 42 -11.47 6.93 -4.22
N ALA A 43 -11.44 5.79 -3.55
CA ALA A 43 -10.24 5.01 -3.33
C ALA A 43 -10.46 3.57 -3.78
N CYS A 44 -9.42 2.93 -4.28
CA CYS A 44 -9.47 1.52 -4.64
C CYS A 44 -8.10 0.86 -4.41
N ALA A 45 -8.07 -0.46 -4.23
CA ALA A 45 -6.83 -1.20 -4.09
C ALA A 45 -6.89 -2.53 -4.84
N ILE A 46 -5.74 -2.92 -5.39
CA ILE A 46 -5.48 -4.26 -5.92
C ILE A 46 -4.24 -4.83 -5.23
N MET A 47 -4.31 -6.08 -4.78
CA MET A 47 -3.18 -6.73 -4.12
C MET A 47 -3.03 -8.18 -4.57
N TYR A 48 -1.85 -8.49 -5.09
CA TYR A 48 -1.43 -9.84 -5.45
C TYR A 48 -0.73 -10.51 -4.27
N SER A 49 -0.84 -11.84 -4.21
CA SER A 49 -0.21 -12.63 -3.15
C SER A 49 0.14 -14.01 -3.67
N PRO A 50 1.28 -14.59 -3.26
CA PRO A 50 1.58 -15.99 -3.54
C PRO A 50 0.66 -16.96 -2.76
N TYR A 51 -0.13 -16.47 -1.80
CA TYR A 51 -1.00 -17.30 -0.96
C TYR A 51 -2.44 -17.39 -1.45
N GLU A 52 -2.81 -16.61 -2.47
CA GLU A 52 -4.17 -16.49 -2.99
C GLU A 52 -4.11 -16.69 -4.51
N SER A 53 -5.02 -17.47 -5.07
CA SER A 53 -5.05 -17.74 -6.52
C SER A 53 -5.56 -16.55 -7.34
N ARG A 54 -6.23 -15.60 -6.68
CA ARG A 54 -6.80 -14.40 -7.30
C ARG A 54 -6.33 -13.16 -6.54
N PRO A 55 -6.17 -12.02 -7.22
CA PRO A 55 -5.89 -10.76 -6.55
C PRO A 55 -7.06 -10.36 -5.65
N GLU A 56 -6.72 -9.78 -4.51
CA GLU A 56 -7.67 -9.06 -3.68
C GLU A 56 -8.00 -7.73 -4.36
N VAL A 57 -9.28 -7.44 -4.56
CA VAL A 57 -9.75 -6.20 -5.21
C VAL A 57 -10.79 -5.55 -4.30
N TRP A 58 -10.50 -4.31 -3.88
CA TRP A 58 -11.36 -3.52 -3.00
C TRP A 58 -11.75 -2.20 -3.68
N PRO A 59 -12.97 -1.66 -3.49
CA PRO A 59 -14.05 -2.16 -2.60
C PRO A 59 -14.86 -3.33 -3.18
N SER A 60 -15.01 -3.35 -4.50
CA SER A 60 -15.58 -4.44 -5.29
C SER A 60 -14.96 -4.36 -6.68
N ARG A 61 -15.14 -5.38 -7.53
CA ARG A 61 -14.64 -5.32 -8.91
C ARG A 61 -15.22 -4.12 -9.66
N THR A 62 -16.52 -3.89 -9.55
CA THR A 62 -17.19 -2.75 -10.19
C THR A 62 -16.73 -1.42 -9.62
N GLY A 63 -16.67 -1.29 -8.29
CA GLY A 63 -16.21 -0.05 -7.65
C GLY A 63 -14.75 0.28 -7.97
N PHE A 64 -13.89 -0.75 -8.02
CA PHE A 64 -12.50 -0.61 -8.47
C PHE A 64 -12.44 -0.09 -9.91
N GLN A 65 -13.21 -0.69 -10.84
CA GLN A 65 -13.22 -0.24 -12.23
C GLN A 65 -13.71 1.21 -12.36
N GLN A 66 -14.72 1.62 -11.60
CA GLN A 66 -15.21 3.01 -11.61
C GLN A 66 -14.12 4.00 -11.17
N VAL A 67 -13.40 3.70 -10.08
CA VAL A 67 -12.30 4.56 -9.61
C VAL A 67 -11.15 4.57 -10.62
N LEU A 68 -10.80 3.41 -11.17
CA LEU A 68 -9.74 3.30 -12.16
C LEU A 68 -10.06 4.05 -13.46
N SER A 69 -11.31 4.00 -13.94
CA SER A 69 -11.75 4.76 -15.11
C SER A 69 -11.62 6.25 -14.88
N LYS A 70 -12.05 6.75 -13.71
CA LYS A 70 -11.86 8.17 -13.33
C LYS A 70 -10.38 8.54 -13.27
N PHE A 71 -9.55 7.68 -12.69
CA PHE A 71 -8.11 7.89 -12.61
C PHE A 71 -7.47 8.01 -14.00
N LYS A 72 -7.83 7.13 -14.93
CA LYS A 72 -7.33 7.16 -16.32
C LYS A 72 -7.76 8.39 -17.13
N MET A 73 -8.79 9.12 -16.68
CA MET A 73 -9.23 10.37 -17.31
C MET A 73 -8.46 11.60 -16.82
N ILE A 74 -7.63 11.45 -15.78
CA ILE A 74 -6.80 12.55 -15.26
C ILE A 74 -5.65 12.81 -16.25
N PRO A 75 -5.37 14.08 -16.61
CA PRO A 75 -4.23 14.40 -17.46
C PRO A 75 -2.89 13.91 -16.86
N GLU A 76 -2.02 13.37 -17.71
CA GLU A 76 -0.78 12.71 -17.27
C GLU A 76 0.13 13.61 -16.41
N MET A 77 0.14 14.92 -16.69
CA MET A 77 0.92 15.91 -15.92
C MET A 77 0.42 16.10 -14.48
N GLU A 78 -0.88 15.88 -14.23
CA GLU A 78 -1.46 15.92 -12.88
C GLU A 78 -1.32 14.58 -12.17
N GLU A 79 -1.39 13.48 -12.93
CA GLU A 79 -1.17 12.12 -12.45
C GLU A 79 0.25 11.94 -11.89
N ARG A 80 1.28 12.32 -12.67
CA ARG A 80 2.69 12.12 -12.30
C ARG A 80 3.13 12.92 -11.07
N LYS A 81 2.46 14.03 -10.74
CA LYS A 81 2.83 14.88 -9.58
C LYS A 81 2.65 14.16 -8.25
N ASN A 82 1.65 13.28 -8.16
CA ASN A 82 1.27 12.63 -6.90
C ASN A 82 1.45 11.10 -6.94
N LEU A 83 1.87 10.55 -8.08
CA LEU A 83 2.13 9.13 -8.23
C LEU A 83 3.37 8.73 -7.42
N VAL A 84 3.18 7.88 -6.41
CA VAL A 84 4.28 7.23 -5.69
C VAL A 84 4.36 5.78 -6.17
N ASN A 85 5.54 5.39 -6.65
CA ASN A 85 5.81 4.01 -7.03
C ASN A 85 6.84 3.41 -6.05
N GLN A 86 7.11 2.11 -6.20
CA GLN A 86 8.00 1.41 -5.29
C GLN A 86 9.43 1.97 -5.33
N GLU A 87 9.94 2.29 -6.52
CA GLU A 87 11.29 2.83 -6.70
C GLU A 87 11.42 4.20 -6.04
N SER A 88 10.51 5.14 -6.35
CA SER A 88 10.54 6.48 -5.78
C SER A 88 10.36 6.46 -4.27
N PHE A 89 9.52 5.57 -3.74
CA PHE A 89 9.38 5.37 -2.29
C PHE A 89 10.67 4.85 -1.64
N LEU A 90 11.32 3.85 -2.24
CA LEU A 90 12.56 3.29 -1.70
C LEU A 90 13.70 4.30 -1.75
N SER A 91 13.85 5.03 -2.85
CA SER A 91 14.83 6.12 -2.98
C SER A 91 14.64 7.18 -1.90
N GLN A 92 13.40 7.63 -1.66
CA GLN A 92 13.09 8.57 -0.57
C GLN A 92 13.44 8.02 0.82
N ARG A 93 13.28 6.70 1.04
CA ARG A 93 13.64 6.06 2.31
C ARG A 93 15.15 5.98 2.49
N THR A 94 15.89 5.67 1.43
CA THR A 94 17.36 5.66 1.44
C THR A 94 17.91 7.03 1.83
N VAL A 95 17.42 8.10 1.19
CA VAL A 95 17.82 9.48 1.52
C VAL A 95 17.58 9.78 3.01
N LYS A 96 16.40 9.42 3.55
CA LYS A 96 16.10 9.65 4.97
C LYS A 96 17.03 8.91 5.92
N VAL A 97 17.48 7.70 5.57
CA VAL A 97 18.43 6.93 6.39
C VAL A 97 19.81 7.58 6.33
N VAL A 98 20.27 8.00 5.14
CA VAL A 98 21.56 8.70 4.97
C VAL A 98 21.59 10.00 5.78
N GLU A 99 20.51 10.78 5.75
CA GLU A 99 20.40 12.03 6.52
C GLU A 99 20.37 11.80 8.04
N GLN A 100 19.84 10.66 8.51
CA GLN A 100 19.91 10.29 9.93
C GLN A 100 21.34 9.93 10.33
N LEU A 101 22.04 9.17 9.50
CA LEU A 101 23.44 8.78 9.74
C LEU A 101 24.42 9.96 9.71
N ARG A 102 24.08 11.05 9.01
CA ARG A 102 24.89 12.29 8.98
C ARG A 102 24.72 13.16 10.23
N LYS A 103 23.70 12.90 11.05
CA LYS A 103 23.40 13.65 12.28
C LYS A 103 23.92 12.97 13.55
N ASP A 104 24.36 11.72 13.43
CA ASP A 104 25.05 10.95 14.46
C ASP A 104 26.58 11.13 14.31
#